data_AF-K7W617-F1
#
_entry.id   AF-K7W617-F1
#
_cell.length_a   1.000
_cell.length_b   1.000
_cell.length_c   1.000
_cell.angle_alpha   90.00
_cell.angle_beta   90.00
_cell.angle_gamma   90.00
#
_symmetry.space_group_name_H-M   'P 1'
#
loop_
_entity.id
_entity.type
_entity.pdbx_description
1 polymer ?
#
loop_
_entity_poly.entity_id
_entity_poly.type
_entity_poly.pdbx_seq_one_letter_code
_entity_poly.pdbx_strand_id
1 'polypeptide(L)'
;MTKDLSRASEFKTEPIYGKIWSSLKRFPGVLAKGANKPPATSGPAAAALISGGIGCFTMMVAHHLSDTSKQREKILKDLGGWIPGSHNPSKLWGNIGSYAGKETMLLIGWLVSWVILYFLWKDKQIKSKTIFFWIFFLFVAATAMSWHPLFPYLPLH
;
A
#
# COMPACT_ATOMS: atom_id res chain seq x y z
N MET A 1 11.23 -55.52 -27.53
CA MET A 1 11.91 -54.21 -27.65
C MET A 1 11.00 -53.14 -27.01
N THR A 2 10.76 -53.24 -25.69
CA THR A 2 11.41 -52.43 -24.62
C THR A 2 11.08 -50.94 -24.66
N LYS A 3 9.80 -50.57 -24.49
CA LYS A 3 9.41 -49.16 -24.24
C LYS A 3 8.37 -48.93 -23.13
N ASP A 4 7.88 -49.96 -22.44
CA ASP A 4 6.77 -49.80 -21.48
C ASP A 4 7.06 -50.15 -20.01
N LEU A 5 8.32 -50.41 -19.63
CA LEU A 5 8.67 -50.78 -18.24
C LEU A 5 9.45 -49.70 -17.48
N SER A 6 9.75 -48.54 -18.07
CA SER A 6 10.54 -47.49 -17.40
C SER A 6 9.72 -46.42 -16.68
N ARG A 7 8.38 -46.54 -16.66
CA ARG A 7 7.49 -45.50 -16.09
C ARG A 7 6.98 -45.82 -14.68
N ALA A 8 7.55 -46.84 -14.03
CA ALA A 8 7.05 -47.37 -12.75
C ALA A 8 8.01 -47.23 -11.56
N SER A 9 9.17 -46.59 -11.70
CA SER A 9 10.20 -46.59 -10.63
C SER A 9 10.78 -45.23 -10.22
N GLU A 10 10.09 -44.12 -10.49
CA GLU A 10 10.48 -42.80 -9.95
C GLU A 10 9.47 -42.27 -8.92
N PHE A 11 9.06 -43.14 -7.98
CA PHE A 11 8.71 -42.66 -6.63
C PHE A 11 10.00 -42.32 -5.88
N LYS A 12 10.74 -41.32 -6.37
CA LYS A 12 11.80 -40.68 -5.59
C LYS A 12 11.07 -39.89 -4.51
N THR A 13 11.18 -40.37 -3.28
CA THR A 13 10.81 -39.70 -2.04
C THR A 13 11.05 -38.20 -2.17
N GLU A 14 9.99 -37.42 -2.34
CA GLU A 14 10.12 -35.98 -2.39
C GLU A 14 10.86 -35.51 -1.12
N PRO A 15 11.95 -34.74 -1.27
CA PRO A 15 12.71 -34.28 -0.12
C PRO A 15 11.79 -33.45 0.78
N ILE A 16 12.07 -33.45 2.09
CA ILE A 16 11.20 -32.81 3.10
C ILE A 16 10.90 -31.35 2.74
N TYR A 17 11.86 -30.63 2.16
CA TYR A 17 11.66 -29.26 1.68
C TYR A 17 10.61 -29.15 0.57
N GLY A 18 10.50 -30.14 -0.32
CA GLY A 18 9.51 -30.19 -1.39
C GLY A 18 8.09 -30.35 -0.87
N LYS A 19 7.91 -31.17 0.17
CA LYS A 19 6.64 -31.34 0.88
C LYS A 19 6.24 -30.09 1.67
N ILE A 20 7.21 -29.46 2.32
CA ILE A 20 6.97 -28.19 3.04
C ILE A 20 6.62 -27.08 2.04
N TRP A 21 7.34 -26.98 0.93
CA TRP A 21 7.11 -25.98 -0.12
C TRP A 21 5.76 -26.17 -0.82
N SER A 22 5.36 -27.41 -1.11
CA SER A 22 4.05 -27.71 -1.69
C SER A 22 2.91 -27.45 -0.70
N SER A 23 3.14 -27.69 0.60
CA SER A 23 2.19 -27.32 1.65
C SER A 23 2.07 -25.81 1.84
N LEU A 24 3.18 -25.06 1.76
CA LEU A 24 3.20 -23.61 1.89
C LEU A 24 2.54 -22.91 0.69
N LYS A 25 2.73 -23.45 -0.52
CA LYS A 25 2.09 -22.97 -1.75
C LYS A 25 0.57 -23.18 -1.77
N ARG A 26 0.05 -24.13 -0.99
CA ARG A 26 -1.39 -24.35 -0.87
C ARG A 26 -1.95 -23.38 0.15
N PHE A 27 -2.54 -22.29 -0.35
CA PHE A 27 -3.29 -21.39 0.51
C PHE A 27 -4.39 -22.21 1.23
N PRO A 28 -4.49 -22.17 2.56
CA PRO A 28 -5.42 -23.01 3.29
C PRO A 28 -6.85 -22.69 2.86
N GLY A 29 -7.55 -23.68 2.30
CA GLY A 29 -8.88 -23.51 1.72
C GLY A 29 -9.93 -22.99 2.70
N VAL A 30 -9.68 -23.12 4.00
CA VAL A 30 -10.50 -22.54 5.08
C VAL A 30 -10.41 -21.01 5.07
N LEU A 31 -9.24 -20.43 4.85
CA LEU A 31 -9.08 -18.97 4.72
C LEU A 31 -9.62 -18.47 3.38
N ALA A 32 -9.51 -19.27 2.32
CA ALA A 32 -10.04 -18.91 1.00
C ALA A 32 -11.59 -18.92 0.95
N LYS A 33 -12.25 -19.79 1.74
CA LYS A 33 -13.73 -19.85 1.82
C LYS A 33 -14.36 -18.62 2.47
N GLY A 34 -13.62 -17.92 3.35
CA GLY A 34 -14.16 -16.80 4.12
C GLY A 34 -15.28 -17.21 5.08
N ALA A 35 -15.86 -16.24 5.79
CA ALA A 35 -17.01 -16.49 6.66
C ALA A 35 -18.30 -16.62 5.85
N ASN A 36 -19.17 -17.59 6.19
CA ASN A 36 -20.48 -17.78 5.54
C ASN A 36 -21.42 -16.55 5.71
N LYS A 37 -21.26 -15.79 6.81
CA LYS A 37 -21.96 -14.53 7.07
C LYS A 37 -20.96 -13.52 7.64
N PRO A 38 -20.21 -12.80 6.79
CA PRO A 38 -19.29 -11.78 7.28
C PRO A 38 -20.12 -10.67 7.96
N PRO A 39 -19.72 -10.21 9.16
CA PRO A 39 -20.42 -9.12 9.81
C PRO A 39 -20.35 -7.88 8.92
N ALA A 40 -21.48 -7.18 8.79
CA ALA A 40 -21.47 -5.90 8.10
C ALA A 40 -20.68 -4.90 8.96
N THR A 41 -19.66 -4.32 8.36
CA THR A 41 -18.84 -3.28 9.00
C THR A 41 -19.54 -1.94 8.88
N SER A 42 -19.56 -1.19 9.98
CA SER A 42 -20.18 0.13 10.01
C SER A 42 -19.52 1.06 8.99
N GLY A 43 -20.33 1.86 8.28
CA GLY A 43 -19.83 2.80 7.30
C GLY A 43 -18.83 3.82 7.83
N PRO A 44 -18.94 4.32 9.08
CA PRO A 44 -17.89 5.12 9.71
C PRO A 44 -16.54 4.41 9.80
N ALA A 45 -16.51 3.13 10.18
CA ALA A 45 -15.27 2.35 10.23
C ALA A 45 -14.69 2.13 8.82
N ALA A 46 -15.56 1.85 7.84
CA ALA A 46 -15.15 1.73 6.44
C ALA A 46 -14.53 3.03 5.90
N ALA A 47 -15.14 4.17 6.22
CA ALA A 47 -14.66 5.49 5.84
C ALA A 47 -13.26 5.78 6.42
N ALA A 48 -13.05 5.50 7.70
CA ALA A 48 -11.77 5.72 8.36
C ALA A 48 -10.64 4.84 7.80
N LEU A 49 -10.93 3.58 7.47
CA LEU A 49 -9.92 2.67 6.93
C LEU A 49 -9.55 3.01 5.48
N ILE A 50 -10.54 3.28 4.62
CA ILE A 50 -10.29 3.63 3.23
C ILE A 50 -9.62 5.01 3.11
N SER A 51 -10.01 5.99 3.94
CA SER A 51 -9.37 7.30 3.95
C SER A 51 -7.89 7.23 4.31
N GLY A 52 -7.50 6.36 5.25
CA GLY A 52 -6.09 6.14 5.57
C GLY A 52 -5.28 5.69 4.34
N GLY A 53 -5.83 4.78 3.54
CA GLY A 53 -5.25 4.37 2.26
C GLY A 53 -5.16 5.52 1.24
N ILE A 54 -6.18 6.38 1.18
CA ILE A 54 -6.19 7.57 0.31
C ILE A 54 -5.09 8.56 0.74
N GLY A 55 -4.87 8.75 2.03
CA GLY A 55 -3.78 9.56 2.57
C GLY A 55 -2.42 9.05 2.09
N CYS A 56 -2.14 7.76 2.29
CA CYS A 56 -0.89 7.14 1.84
C CYS A 56 -0.70 7.27 0.31
N PHE A 57 -1.75 7.04 -0.47
CA PHE A 57 -1.71 7.20 -1.92
C PHE A 57 -1.41 8.66 -2.32
N THR A 58 -2.08 9.63 -1.68
CA THR A 58 -1.89 11.07 -1.91
C THR A 58 -0.46 11.50 -1.63
N MET A 59 0.13 10.99 -0.54
CA MET A 59 1.54 11.22 -0.21
C MET A 59 2.47 10.77 -1.34
N MET A 60 2.23 9.59 -1.90
CA MET A 60 3.06 9.03 -2.98
C MET A 60 2.88 9.76 -4.31
N VAL A 61 1.66 10.21 -4.62
CA VAL A 61 1.43 11.12 -5.74
C VAL A 61 2.20 12.43 -5.55
N ALA A 62 2.12 13.03 -4.36
CA ALA A 62 2.86 14.25 -4.04
C ALA A 62 4.38 14.04 -4.13
N HIS A 63 4.88 12.89 -3.67
CA HIS A 63 6.28 12.50 -3.78
C HIS A 63 6.71 12.48 -5.25
N HIS A 64 5.99 11.75 -6.12
CA HIS A 64 6.35 11.63 -7.53
C HIS A 64 6.25 12.97 -8.27
N LEU A 65 5.21 13.76 -8.00
CA LEU A 65 5.07 15.09 -8.59
C LEU A 65 6.17 16.06 -8.14
N SER A 66 6.70 15.91 -6.92
CA SER A 66 7.79 16.75 -6.43
C SER A 66 9.10 16.48 -7.15
N ASP A 67 9.35 15.24 -7.52
CA ASP A 67 10.60 14.84 -8.19
C ASP A 67 10.64 15.33 -9.65
N THR A 68 9.48 15.70 -10.22
CA THR A 68 9.39 16.24 -11.60
C THR A 68 9.74 17.72 -11.72
N SER A 69 9.67 18.51 -10.65
CA SER A 69 10.06 19.93 -10.73
C SER A 69 10.44 20.57 -9.39
N LYS A 70 11.51 21.36 -9.41
CA LYS A 70 12.01 22.11 -8.25
C LYS A 70 10.98 23.08 -7.66
N GLN A 71 10.08 23.61 -8.49
CA GLN A 71 9.01 24.48 -8.04
C GLN A 71 7.97 23.71 -7.19
N ARG A 72 7.59 22.50 -7.61
CA ARG A 72 6.67 21.65 -6.85
C ARG A 72 7.29 21.17 -5.54
N GLU A 73 8.57 20.82 -5.58
CA GLU A 73 9.33 20.49 -4.38
C GLU A 73 9.36 21.65 -3.37
N LYS A 74 9.59 22.89 -3.85
CA LYS A 74 9.58 24.08 -3.00
C LYS A 74 8.20 24.31 -2.36
N ILE A 75 7.13 24.19 -3.14
CA ILE A 75 5.75 24.33 -2.63
C ILE A 75 5.50 23.32 -1.50
N LEU A 76 5.89 22.06 -1.69
CA LEU A 76 5.73 21.05 -0.63
C LEU A 76 6.58 21.38 0.59
N LYS A 77 7.84 21.78 0.40
CA LYS A 77 8.71 22.18 1.51
C LYS A 77 8.09 23.32 2.33
N ASP A 78 7.53 24.32 1.66
CA ASP A 78 6.86 25.44 2.32
C ASP A 78 5.57 24.97 3.02
N LEU A 79 4.80 24.08 2.38
CA LEU A 79 3.59 23.46 2.95
C LEU A 79 3.88 22.66 4.23
N GLY A 80 5.03 21.99 4.31
CA GLY A 80 5.47 21.23 5.48
C GLY A 80 6.21 22.04 6.55
N GLY A 81 6.40 23.35 6.34
CA GLY A 81 7.20 24.21 7.21
C GLY A 81 6.70 24.30 8.65
N TRP A 82 5.42 24.01 8.88
CA TRP A 82 4.80 24.00 10.21
C TRP A 82 5.17 22.75 11.04
N ILE A 83 5.65 21.67 10.41
CA ILE A 83 6.04 20.45 11.12
C ILE A 83 7.38 20.70 11.84
N PRO A 84 7.47 20.47 13.16
CA PRO A 84 8.73 20.57 13.89
C PRO A 84 9.79 19.67 13.27
N GLY A 85 10.98 20.23 12.99
CA GLY A 85 12.06 19.50 12.31
C GLY A 85 12.05 19.59 10.77
N SER A 86 11.08 20.28 10.17
CA SER A 86 11.06 20.63 8.73
C SER A 86 12.12 21.67 8.32
N HIS A 87 12.62 22.42 9.31
CA HIS A 87 13.70 23.38 9.17
C HIS A 87 14.50 23.36 10.48
N ASN A 88 15.80 23.11 10.39
CA ASN A 88 16.69 23.18 11.54
C ASN A 88 17.78 24.22 11.26
N PRO A 89 17.97 25.23 12.13
CA PRO A 89 19.07 26.19 11.98
C PRO A 89 20.44 25.55 12.24
N SER A 90 20.50 24.44 12.97
CA SER A 90 21.74 23.74 13.28
C SER A 90 22.08 22.70 12.21
N LYS A 91 23.26 22.81 11.59
CA LYS A 91 23.79 21.79 10.66
C LYS A 91 24.06 20.43 11.32
N LEU A 92 24.15 20.38 12.65
CA LEU A 92 24.36 19.16 13.43
C LEU A 92 23.10 18.30 13.53
N TRP A 93 21.92 18.90 13.36
CA TRP A 93 20.64 18.21 13.42
C TRP A 93 20.03 18.19 12.02
N GLY A 94 19.73 16.99 11.52
CA GLY A 94 19.18 16.80 10.17
C GLY A 94 17.88 17.58 9.95
N ASN A 95 17.61 17.90 8.68
CA ASN A 95 16.36 18.50 8.27
C ASN A 95 15.55 17.48 7.44
N ILE A 96 14.28 17.28 7.80
CA ILE A 96 13.30 16.45 7.07
C ILE A 96 12.99 17.04 5.68
N GLY A 97 13.06 18.36 5.54
CA GLY A 97 12.96 19.07 4.27
C GLY A 97 11.60 18.95 3.59
N SER A 98 11.59 18.74 2.28
CA SER A 98 10.37 18.62 1.47
C SER A 98 9.52 17.40 1.84
N TYR A 99 10.08 16.43 2.56
CA TYR A 99 9.35 15.26 3.05
C TYR A 99 8.26 15.64 4.07
N ALA A 100 8.48 16.66 4.90
CA ALA A 100 7.44 17.20 5.79
C ALA A 100 6.21 17.71 5.00
N GLY A 101 6.45 18.25 3.81
CA GLY A 101 5.39 18.62 2.86
C GLY A 101 4.59 17.44 2.36
N LYS A 102 5.28 16.33 2.05
CA LYS A 102 4.66 15.08 1.61
C LYS A 102 3.76 14.50 2.70
N GLU A 103 4.22 14.51 3.95
CA GLU A 103 3.40 14.12 5.12
C GLU A 103 2.21 15.05 5.35
N THR A 104 2.37 16.35 5.09
CA THR A 104 1.23 17.29 5.14
C THR A 104 0.17 16.95 4.08
N MET A 105 0.59 16.58 2.87
CA MET A 105 -0.33 16.11 1.83
C MET A 105 -1.01 14.79 2.19
N LEU A 106 -0.32 13.88 2.88
CA LEU A 106 -0.93 12.67 3.46
C LEU A 106 -2.07 13.06 4.40
N LEU A 107 -1.79 13.95 5.35
CA LEU A 107 -2.75 14.39 6.35
C LEU A 107 -3.97 15.05 5.71
N ILE A 108 -3.76 15.95 4.75
CA ILE A 108 -4.84 16.60 3.99
C ILE A 108 -5.67 15.55 3.24
N GLY A 109 -5.03 14.66 2.49
CA GLY A 109 -5.71 13.60 1.74
C GLY A 109 -6.52 12.68 2.65
N TRP A 110 -5.97 12.30 3.79
CA TRP A 110 -6.65 11.49 4.80
C TRP A 110 -7.87 12.21 5.38
N LEU A 111 -7.73 13.44 5.89
CA LEU A 111 -8.81 14.17 6.54
C LEU A 111 -9.93 14.55 5.57
N VAL A 112 -9.59 15.09 4.40
CA VAL A 112 -10.59 15.48 3.40
C VAL A 112 -11.36 14.25 2.92
N SER A 113 -10.66 13.17 2.58
CA SER A 113 -11.35 11.94 2.15
C SER A 113 -12.16 11.31 3.27
N TRP A 114 -11.68 11.35 4.52
CA TRP A 114 -12.41 10.83 5.66
C TRP A 114 -13.72 11.57 5.88
N VAL A 115 -13.70 12.91 5.88
CA VAL A 115 -14.90 13.73 6.06
C VAL A 115 -15.92 13.44 4.96
N ILE A 116 -15.49 13.40 3.70
CA ILE A 116 -16.35 13.09 2.56
C ILE A 116 -16.95 11.69 2.70
N LEU A 117 -16.13 10.67 2.93
CA LEU A 117 -16.58 9.28 3.06
C LEU A 117 -17.46 9.07 4.28
N TYR A 118 -17.18 9.76 5.39
CA TYR A 118 -17.99 9.71 6.60
C TYR A 118 -19.42 10.16 6.30
N PHE A 119 -19.60 11.33 5.69
CA PHE A 119 -20.95 11.81 5.36
C PHE A 119 -21.66 10.93 4.34
N LEU A 120 -20.93 10.35 3.37
CA LEU A 120 -21.52 9.45 2.38
C LEU A 120 -21.96 8.10 2.97
N TRP A 121 -21.23 7.59 3.96
CA TRP A 121 -21.40 6.21 4.45
C TRP A 121 -21.88 6.11 5.91
N LYS A 122 -22.05 7.21 6.66
CA LYS A 122 -22.42 7.17 8.09
C LYS A 122 -23.64 6.30 8.42
N ASP A 123 -24.64 6.28 7.53
CA ASP A 123 -25.88 5.50 7.72
C ASP A 123 -25.91 4.21 6.89
N LYS A 124 -24.77 3.81 6.32
CA LYS A 124 -24.66 2.65 5.42
C LYS A 124 -23.83 1.54 6.06
N GLN A 125 -24.24 0.31 5.78
CA GLN A 125 -23.47 -0.89 6.10
C GLN A 125 -22.60 -1.25 4.89
N ILE A 126 -21.28 -1.19 5.05
CA ILE A 126 -20.34 -1.45 3.96
C ILE A 126 -19.86 -2.90 4.05
N LYS A 127 -19.91 -3.61 2.92
CA LYS A 127 -19.45 -5.01 2.85
C LYS A 127 -17.94 -5.06 3.04
N SER A 128 -17.45 -5.98 3.87
CA SER A 128 -16.02 -6.11 4.17
C SER A 128 -15.18 -6.36 2.92
N LYS A 129 -15.71 -7.05 1.91
CA LYS A 129 -15.04 -7.27 0.62
C LYS A 129 -14.68 -5.95 -0.10
N THR A 130 -15.54 -4.95 0.02
CA THR A 130 -15.33 -3.63 -0.62
C THR A 130 -14.24 -2.87 0.12
N ILE A 131 -14.24 -2.93 1.45
CA ILE A 131 -13.20 -2.32 2.28
C ILE A 131 -11.84 -2.93 1.96
N PHE A 132 -11.77 -4.27 2.00
CA PHE A 132 -10.53 -4.98 1.72
C PHE A 132 -10.00 -4.69 0.31
N PHE A 133 -10.88 -4.72 -0.70
CA PHE A 133 -10.49 -4.39 -2.08
C PHE A 133 -9.88 -3.00 -2.20
N TRP A 134 -10.55 -1.97 -1.66
CA TRP A 134 -10.07 -0.59 -1.78
C TRP A 134 -8.80 -0.32 -0.99
N ILE A 135 -8.71 -0.81 0.26
CA ILE A 135 -7.48 -0.69 1.05
C ILE A 135 -6.34 -1.40 0.33
N PHE A 136 -6.53 -2.66 -0.06
CA PHE A 136 -5.50 -3.43 -0.73
C PHE A 136 -5.05 -2.73 -2.02
N PHE A 137 -5.99 -2.27 -2.85
CA PHE A 137 -5.68 -1.52 -4.06
C PHE A 137 -4.88 -0.24 -3.78
N LEU A 138 -5.32 0.59 -2.83
CA LEU A 138 -4.63 1.84 -2.48
C LEU A 138 -3.23 1.60 -1.94
N PHE A 139 -3.05 0.59 -1.08
CA PHE A 139 -1.74 0.22 -0.54
C PHE A 139 -0.82 -0.37 -1.61
N VAL A 140 -1.32 -1.25 -2.49
CA VAL A 140 -0.55 -1.77 -3.62
C VAL A 140 -0.14 -0.65 -4.56
N ALA A 141 -1.06 0.26 -4.89
CA ALA A 141 -0.76 1.42 -5.73
C ALA A 141 0.29 2.34 -5.07
N ALA A 142 0.12 2.66 -3.78
CA ALA A 142 1.09 3.45 -3.03
C ALA A 142 2.48 2.78 -3.02
N THR A 143 2.54 1.48 -2.72
CA THR A 143 3.79 0.70 -2.68
C THR A 143 4.44 0.62 -4.06
N ALA A 144 3.65 0.41 -5.12
CA ALA A 144 4.15 0.37 -6.49
C ALA A 144 4.75 1.72 -6.91
N MET A 145 4.19 2.84 -6.45
CA MET A 145 4.77 4.17 -6.68
C MET A 145 6.01 4.42 -5.81
N SER A 146 6.09 3.84 -4.60
CA SER A 146 7.27 3.94 -3.73
C SER A 146 8.48 3.17 -4.27
N TRP A 147 8.25 2.09 -5.01
CA TRP A 147 9.31 1.24 -5.55
C TRP A 147 9.65 1.63 -7.00
N HIS A 148 10.83 2.24 -7.16
CA HIS A 148 11.45 2.59 -8.44
C HIS A 148 12.05 1.44 -9.30
N PRO A 149 12.08 0.12 -8.93
CA PRO A 149 12.84 -0.86 -9.73
C PRO A 149 12.11 -1.32 -11.01
N LEU A 150 11.03 -0.67 -11.44
CA LEU A 150 10.51 -0.80 -12.82
C LEU A 150 11.11 0.24 -13.78
N PHE A 151 11.76 1.31 -13.30
CA PHE A 151 12.45 2.29 -14.16
C PHE A 151 13.67 2.91 -13.45
N PRO A 152 14.87 2.30 -13.60
CA PRO A 152 16.09 2.85 -13.02
C PRO A 152 16.69 4.04 -13.80
N TYR A 153 16.08 4.51 -14.90
CA TYR A 153 16.73 5.46 -15.80
C TYR A 153 15.73 6.48 -16.39
N LEU A 154 15.51 7.57 -15.66
CA LEU A 154 15.21 8.86 -16.28
C LEU A 154 16.30 9.81 -15.81
N PRO A 155 17.34 10.08 -16.62
CA PRO A 155 18.32 11.09 -16.28
C PRO A 155 17.59 12.42 -16.14
N LEU A 156 17.56 12.95 -14.92
CA LEU A 156 17.16 14.33 -14.65
C LEU A 156 18.30 15.22 -15.18
N HIS A 157 18.13 15.72 -16.41
CA HIS A 157 18.90 16.86 -16.93
C HIS A 157 18.43 18.16 -16.29
#